data_AF-X1LD14-F1
#
_entry.id   AF-X1LD14-F1
#
_cell.length_a   1.000
_cell.length_b   1.000
_cell.length_c   1.000
_cell.angle_alpha   90.00
_cell.angle_beta   90.00
_cell.angle_gamma   90.00
#
_symmetry.space_group_name_H-M   'P 1'
#
loop_
_entity.id
_entity.type
_entity.pdbx_description
1 polymer ?
#
loop_
_entity_poly.entity_id
_entity_poly.type
_entity_poly.pdbx_seq_one_letter_code
_entity_poly.pdbx_strand_id
1 'polypeptide(L)'
;RVKIDSGVQVIKSVIRGPAIIGRGCRLIKSYIGPFTSIYYNTLIEESEIEHSIIMEECKITGLKSRIEDSLIGKNVVISKSTAKPQAYRFMLGDSSEVGTI
;
A
#
# COMPACT_ATOMS: atom_id res chain seq x y z
N ARG A 1 10.78 -12.81 8.86
CA ARG A 1 10.85 -11.78 9.92
C ARG A 1 10.14 -10.51 9.45
N VAL A 2 9.45 -9.80 10.35
CA VAL A 2 8.85 -8.48 10.04
C VAL A 2 9.79 -7.41 10.59
N LYS A 3 10.12 -6.39 9.78
CA LYS A 3 10.88 -5.22 10.20
C LYS A 3 9.98 -3.99 10.14
N ILE A 4 9.88 -3.25 11.24
CA ILE A 4 9.09 -2.04 11.34
C ILE A 4 10.01 -0.93 11.83
N ASP A 5 10.15 0.12 11.04
CA ASP A 5 10.96 1.29 11.38
C ASP A 5 10.20 2.24 12.34
N SER A 6 10.91 3.23 12.87
CA SER A 6 10.38 4.21 13.83
C SER A 6 9.21 5.03 13.27
N GLY A 7 8.24 5.36 14.12
CA GLY A 7 7.13 6.24 13.75
C GLY A 7 6.02 5.57 12.92
N VAL A 8 6.10 4.27 12.69
CA VAL A 8 5.04 3.51 12.04
C VAL A 8 3.83 3.39 12.96
N GLN A 9 2.65 3.64 12.41
CA GLN A 9 1.37 3.44 13.10
C GLN A 9 0.65 2.25 12.49
N VAL A 10 0.35 1.25 13.32
CA VAL A 10 -0.42 0.05 12.92
C VAL A 10 -1.73 0.06 13.68
N ILE A 11 -2.83 0.36 12.99
CA ILE A 11 -4.15 0.56 13.59
C ILE A 11 -5.10 -0.47 13.00
N LYS A 12 -5.60 -1.41 13.81
CA LYS A 12 -6.52 -2.49 13.38
C LYS A 12 -6.02 -3.22 12.12
N SER A 13 -4.72 -3.38 12.00
CA SER A 13 -4.06 -3.91 10.80
C SER A 13 -3.22 -5.12 11.16
N VAL A 14 -3.03 -5.99 10.18
CA VAL A 14 -2.23 -7.22 10.33
C VAL A 14 -1.03 -7.11 9.41
N ILE A 15 0.15 -7.44 9.92
CA ILE A 15 1.38 -7.54 9.14
C ILE A 15 1.91 -8.97 9.25
N ARG A 16 1.96 -9.67 8.13
CA ARG A 16 2.47 -11.03 8.03
C ARG A 16 3.80 -11.02 7.28
N GLY A 17 4.85 -11.53 7.93
CA GLY A 17 6.20 -11.51 7.37
C GLY A 17 6.49 -12.67 6.40
N PRO A 18 7.62 -12.60 5.65
CA PRO A 18 8.62 -11.53 5.67
C PRO A 18 8.10 -10.21 5.11
N ALA A 19 8.27 -9.11 5.84
CA ALA A 19 7.78 -7.79 5.40
C ALA A 19 8.64 -6.66 6.01
N ILE A 20 8.74 -5.54 5.30
CA ILE A 20 9.46 -4.33 5.75
C ILE A 20 8.51 -3.14 5.68
N ILE A 21 8.39 -2.40 6.78
CA ILE A 21 7.61 -1.16 6.86
C ILE A 21 8.55 -0.01 7.22
N GLY A 22 8.73 0.92 6.29
CA GLY A 22 9.56 2.10 6.47
C GLY A 22 8.93 3.14 7.40
N ARG A 23 9.77 4.06 7.86
CA ARG A 23 9.41 5.08 8.87
C ARG A 23 8.20 5.93 8.48
N GLY A 24 7.45 6.37 9.47
CA GLY A 24 6.32 7.30 9.27
C GLY A 24 5.12 6.71 8.53
N CYS A 25 5.13 5.42 8.20
CA CYS A 25 4.00 4.78 7.55
C CYS A 25 2.79 4.64 8.48
N ARG A 26 1.60 4.68 7.88
CA ARG A 26 0.33 4.49 8.57
C ARG A 26 -0.43 3.36 7.91
N LEU A 27 -0.67 2.29 8.65
CA LEU A 27 -1.41 1.12 8.23
C LEU A 27 -2.71 1.06 9.02
N ILE A 28 -3.85 1.23 8.36
CA ILE A 28 -5.16 1.41 9.00
C ILE A 28 -6.16 0.41 8.41
N LYS A 29 -6.74 -0.46 9.25
CA LYS A 29 -7.67 -1.52 8.82
C LYS A 29 -7.18 -2.29 7.59
N SER A 30 -5.88 -2.57 7.54
CA SER A 30 -5.21 -3.09 6.35
C SER A 30 -4.50 -4.41 6.65
N TYR A 31 -4.32 -5.20 5.60
CA TYR A 31 -3.55 -6.43 5.67
C TYR A 31 -2.31 -6.30 4.79
N ILE A 32 -1.13 -6.38 5.41
CA ILE A 32 0.15 -6.42 4.72
C ILE A 32 0.67 -7.84 4.83
N GLY A 33 0.66 -8.58 3.73
CA GLY A 33 1.12 -9.95 3.72
C GLY A 33 2.58 -10.11 3.31
N PRO A 34 3.04 -11.37 3.20
CA PRO A 34 4.43 -11.72 2.98
C PRO A 34 5.04 -11.12 1.71
N PHE A 35 6.36 -11.02 1.72
CA PHE A 35 7.19 -10.51 0.63
C PHE A 35 6.85 -9.07 0.21
N THR A 36 6.28 -8.30 1.14
CA THR A 36 5.90 -6.91 0.91
C THR A 36 6.91 -5.95 1.55
N SER A 37 7.35 -4.97 0.78
CA SER A 37 8.17 -3.87 1.28
C SER A 37 7.46 -2.55 1.05
N ILE A 38 7.21 -1.80 2.12
CA ILE A 38 6.63 -0.46 2.08
C ILE A 38 7.70 0.50 2.56
N TYR A 39 8.01 1.52 1.77
CA TYR A 39 9.05 2.48 2.10
C TYR A 39 8.56 3.53 3.11
N TYR A 40 9.01 4.79 3.07
CA TYR A 40 8.67 5.77 4.11
C TYR A 40 7.47 6.65 3.79
N ASN A 41 6.81 7.16 4.83
CA ASN A 41 5.71 8.14 4.76
C ASN A 41 4.51 7.69 3.90
N THR A 42 4.26 6.39 3.81
CA THR A 42 3.17 5.82 3.01
C THR A 42 1.93 5.55 3.87
N LEU A 43 0.75 5.84 3.33
CA LEU A 43 -0.54 5.52 3.93
C LEU A 43 -1.18 4.33 3.20
N ILE A 44 -1.51 3.29 3.95
CA ILE A 44 -2.34 2.17 3.50
C ILE A 44 -3.56 2.10 4.41
N GLU A 45 -4.74 2.27 3.83
CA GLU A 45 -6.00 2.28 4.54
C GLU A 45 -7.03 1.39 3.84
N GLU A 46 -7.72 0.54 4.61
CA GLU A 46 -8.80 -0.32 4.10
C GLU A 46 -8.39 -1.06 2.81
N SER A 47 -7.18 -1.62 2.80
CA SER A 47 -6.58 -2.26 1.62
C SER A 47 -5.74 -3.48 2.03
N GLU A 48 -5.60 -4.42 1.09
CA GLU A 48 -4.76 -5.60 1.25
C GLU A 48 -3.61 -5.56 0.24
N ILE A 49 -2.39 -5.87 0.68
CA ILE A 49 -1.18 -5.89 -0.16
C ILE A 49 -0.34 -7.12 0.15
N GLU A 50 0.06 -7.87 -0.87
CA GLU A 50 1.02 -8.98 -0.81
C GLU A 50 2.03 -8.88 -1.95
N HIS A 51 3.20 -9.52 -1.81
CA HIS A 51 4.15 -9.71 -2.91
C HIS A 51 4.51 -8.41 -3.67
N SER A 52 4.58 -7.28 -2.98
CA SER A 52 4.66 -5.96 -3.62
C SER A 52 5.74 -5.06 -3.02
N ILE A 53 6.26 -4.15 -3.85
CA ILE A 53 7.18 -3.08 -3.46
C ILE A 53 6.45 -1.75 -3.59
N ILE A 54 6.28 -1.05 -2.48
CA ILE A 54 5.64 0.27 -2.42
C ILE A 54 6.70 1.31 -2.05
N MET A 55 6.95 2.26 -2.96
CA MET A 55 7.90 3.35 -2.76
C MET A 55 7.35 4.41 -1.79
N GLU A 56 8.10 5.49 -1.58
CA GLU A 56 7.77 6.52 -0.60
C GLU A 56 6.56 7.39 -0.98
N GLU A 57 5.96 7.99 0.04
CA GLU A 57 4.92 9.02 -0.07
C GLU A 57 3.66 8.56 -0.84
N CYS A 58 3.40 7.26 -0.84
CA CYS A 58 2.23 6.69 -1.50
C CYS A 58 0.99 6.78 -0.61
N LYS A 59 -0.18 6.82 -1.26
CA LYS A 59 -1.48 6.76 -0.59
C LYS A 59 -2.37 5.74 -1.28
N ILE A 60 -2.66 4.64 -0.58
CA ILE A 60 -3.48 3.53 -1.06
C ILE A 60 -4.68 3.40 -0.12
N THR A 61 -5.89 3.67 -0.63
CA THR A 61 -7.08 3.77 0.23
C THR A 61 -8.32 3.12 -0.38
N GLY A 62 -8.98 2.25 0.40
CA GLY A 62 -10.32 1.73 0.12
C GLY A 62 -10.40 0.77 -1.06
N LEU A 63 -9.35 -0.03 -1.27
CA LEU A 63 -9.32 -1.03 -2.34
C LEU A 63 -10.13 -2.26 -1.94
N LYS A 64 -11.05 -2.67 -2.83
CA LYS A 64 -11.85 -3.88 -2.63
C LYS A 64 -11.07 -5.15 -2.95
N SER A 65 -10.13 -5.06 -3.88
CA SER A 65 -9.27 -6.16 -4.31
C SER A 65 -7.88 -5.97 -3.72
N ARG A 66 -7.18 -7.08 -3.51
CA ARG A 66 -5.80 -7.12 -3.07
C ARG A 66 -4.85 -6.60 -4.16
N ILE A 67 -3.83 -5.86 -3.76
CA ILE A 67 -2.65 -5.59 -4.59
C ILE A 67 -1.68 -6.75 -4.43
N GLU A 68 -1.27 -7.35 -5.54
CA GLU A 68 -0.35 -8.48 -5.57
C GLU A 68 0.64 -8.31 -6.74
N ASP A 69 1.84 -8.89 -6.60
CA ASP A 69 2.89 -8.91 -7.63
C ASP A 69 3.15 -7.54 -8.30
N SER A 70 3.21 -6.47 -7.50
CA SER A 70 3.22 -5.09 -8.00
C SER A 70 4.42 -4.27 -7.54
N LEU A 71 4.90 -3.37 -8.39
CA LEU A 71 5.82 -2.28 -8.04
C LEU A 71 5.12 -0.94 -8.18
N ILE A 72 4.94 -0.26 -7.05
CA ILE A 72 4.26 1.03 -6.96
C ILE A 72 5.29 2.14 -6.75
N GLY A 73 5.43 3.00 -7.75
CA GLY A 73 6.38 4.11 -7.78
C GLY A 73 6.13 5.18 -6.73
N LYS A 74 7.02 6.15 -6.68
CA LYS A 74 7.01 7.24 -5.70
C LYS A 74 5.79 8.18 -5.86
N ASN A 75 5.26 8.70 -4.75
CA ASN A 75 4.16 9.67 -4.72
C ASN A 75 2.88 9.18 -5.43
N VAL A 76 2.67 7.87 -5.48
CA VAL A 76 1.50 7.28 -6.13
C VAL A 76 0.27 7.38 -5.24
N VAL A 77 -0.85 7.79 -5.86
CA VAL A 77 -2.16 7.78 -5.21
C VAL A 77 -3.06 6.76 -5.90
N ILE A 78 -3.49 5.75 -5.14
CA ILE A 78 -4.50 4.78 -5.54
C ILE A 78 -5.67 4.92 -4.59
N SER A 79 -6.81 5.36 -5.13
CA SER A 79 -8.01 5.54 -4.32
C SER A 79 -9.24 5.12 -5.09
N LYS A 80 -10.20 4.58 -4.35
CA LYS A 80 -11.53 4.32 -4.86
C LYS A 80 -12.34 5.63 -4.88
N SER A 81 -12.88 5.99 -6.05
CA SER A 81 -13.86 7.08 -6.12
C SER A 81 -15.18 6.68 -5.45
N THR A 82 -15.72 7.58 -4.62
CA THR A 82 -17.07 7.45 -4.05
C THR A 82 -18.15 7.99 -4.98
N ALA A 83 -17.77 8.75 -6.02
CA ALA A 83 -18.70 9.25 -7.03
C ALA A 83 -19.15 8.14 -7.97
N LYS A 84 -20.42 8.17 -8.40
CA LYS A 84 -20.93 7.26 -9.43
C LYS A 84 -20.64 7.84 -10.83
N PRO A 85 -20.21 7.01 -11.80
CA PRO A 85 -19.87 5.59 -11.69
C PRO A 85 -18.59 5.34 -10.89
N GLN A 86 -18.54 4.24 -10.14
CA GLN A 86 -17.36 3.84 -9.36
C GLN A 86 -16.21 3.55 -10.34
N ALA A 87 -15.10 4.26 -10.18
CA ALA A 87 -13.88 4.06 -10.95
C ALA A 87 -12.66 4.12 -10.03
N TYR A 88 -11.62 3.39 -10.40
CA TYR A 88 -10.29 3.55 -9.81
C TYR A 88 -9.62 4.76 -10.45
N ARG A 89 -9.05 5.64 -9.63
CA ARG A 89 -8.17 6.71 -10.10
C ARG A 89 -6.75 6.36 -9.71
N PHE A 90 -5.87 6.33 -10.72
CA PHE A 90 -4.45 6.10 -10.56
C PHE A 90 -3.71 7.39 -10.92
N MET A 91 -2.86 7.88 -10.01
CA MET A 91 -1.85 8.88 -10.32
C MET A 91 -0.50 8.21 -10.12
N LEU A 92 0.18 7.94 -11.24
CA LEU A 92 1.35 7.06 -11.30
C LEU A 92 2.62 7.89 -11.54
N GLY A 93 3.63 7.69 -10.70
CA GLY A 93 4.96 8.29 -10.87
C GLY A 93 5.88 7.43 -11.74
N ASP A 94 7.16 7.80 -11.81
CA ASP A 94 8.15 7.09 -12.63
C ASP A 94 8.24 5.59 -12.29
N SER A 95 8.30 4.76 -13.34
CA SER A 95 8.40 3.29 -13.26
C SER A 95 7.28 2.58 -12.49
N SER A 96 6.05 3.11 -12.53
CA SER A 96 4.89 2.43 -11.94
C SER A 96 4.24 1.44 -12.90
N GLU A 97 3.91 0.24 -12.43
CA GLU A 97 3.12 -0.75 -13.17
C GLU A 97 1.76 -0.96 -12.48
N VAL A 98 0.68 -0.97 -13.26
CA VAL A 98 -0.68 -1.26 -12.79
C VAL A 98 -1.27 -2.36 -13.65
N GLY A 99 -1.33 -3.57 -13.09
CA GLY A 99 -2.04 -4.71 -13.67
C GLY A 99 -3.41 -4.88 -13.04
N THR A 100 -4.42 -5.16 -13.86
CA THR A 100 -5.72 -5.69 -13.40
C THR A 100 -5.86 -7.08 -13.97
N ILE A 101 -6.02 -8.09 -13.11
CA ILE A 101 -6.27 -9.49 -13.46
C ILE A 101 -7.72 -9.85 -13.17
#